data_AF-A0A662IHM2-F1
#
_entry.id   AF-A0A662IHM2-F1
#
_cell.length_a   1.000
_cell.length_b   1.000
_cell.length_c   1.000
_cell.angle_alpha   90.00
_cell.angle_beta   90.00
_cell.angle_gamma   90.00
#
_symmetry.space_group_name_H-M   'P 1'
#
loop_
_entity.id
_entity.type
_entity.pdbx_description
1 polymer ?
#
loop_
_entity_poly.entity_id
_entity_poly.type
_entity_poly.pdbx_seq_one_letter_code
_entity_poly.pdbx_strand_id
1 'polypeptide(L)'
;YEVWGLSFYKDFLAYRGLREPAITRAFRYAKECGGNVLVSDGFSIRELLVIKRALGDRFRKFELGYAPAPTLTSNVARIVFNVDTMHDAFTGLKTIEDKVWRMVMIEDVENPPRIGAQGGTAFFTYHPDGPLHHAERYGVKFYGIDRAIRELVNLVNRLLKVGRPLVVTGDHGYIFIGGKPEKTLWPGWRRAPRCGGDITTYGKLHIKIDDIGVAVGRRHCDITAKKRTISHGGISITESIVPIVLLTC
;
A
#
# COMPACT_ATOMS: atom_id res chain seq x y z
N TYR A 1 7.99 -0.34 27.26
CA TYR A 1 7.50 -0.01 25.91
C TYR A 1 6.04 -0.41 25.86
N GLU A 2 5.12 0.56 25.76
CA GLU A 2 3.71 0.26 25.55
C GLU A 2 3.55 -0.30 24.15
N VAL A 3 3.42 -1.62 24.12
CA VAL A 3 3.06 -2.37 22.93
C VAL A 3 1.58 -2.12 22.69
N TRP A 4 1.22 -1.60 21.52
CA TRP A 4 -0.18 -1.38 21.11
C TRP A 4 -0.95 -2.69 21.35
N GLY A 5 -1.92 -2.70 22.25
CA GLY A 5 -2.62 -3.92 22.67
C GLY A 5 -3.61 -4.44 21.62
N LEU A 6 -4.17 -5.63 21.86
CA LEU A 6 -5.22 -6.21 21.01
C LEU A 6 -6.47 -5.31 20.93
N SER A 7 -6.72 -4.52 21.98
CA SER A 7 -7.79 -3.51 22.04
C SER A 7 -7.67 -2.48 20.93
N PHE A 8 -6.48 -1.91 20.71
CA PHE A 8 -6.25 -0.94 19.64
C PHE A 8 -6.68 -1.49 18.26
N TYR A 9 -6.31 -2.74 17.98
CA TYR A 9 -6.67 -3.38 16.71
C TYR A 9 -8.18 -3.64 16.59
N LYS A 10 -8.83 -4.03 17.69
CA LYS A 10 -10.28 -4.19 17.73
C LYS A 10 -11.00 -2.86 17.52
N ASP A 11 -10.53 -1.80 18.17
CA ASP A 11 -11.09 -0.46 18.04
C ASP A 11 -10.91 0.04 16.61
N PHE A 12 -9.70 -0.04 16.05
CA PHE A 12 -9.43 0.31 14.65
C PHE A 12 -10.34 -0.42 13.68
N LEU A 13 -10.60 -1.72 13.90
CA LEU A 13 -11.50 -2.50 13.06
C LEU A 13 -12.98 -2.22 13.31
N ALA A 14 -13.37 -1.82 14.51
CA ALA A 14 -14.74 -1.36 14.76
C ALA A 14 -15.06 -0.11 13.90
N TYR A 15 -14.05 0.69 13.56
CA TYR A 15 -14.17 1.81 12.63
C TYR A 15 -14.16 1.41 11.13
N ARG A 16 -13.88 0.13 10.78
CA ARG A 16 -13.75 -0.33 9.39
C ARG A 16 -15.06 -0.23 8.60
N GLY A 17 -16.19 -0.49 9.26
CA GLY A 17 -17.52 -0.48 8.64
C GLY A 17 -18.08 0.91 8.35
N LEU A 18 -17.36 1.95 8.78
CA LEU A 18 -17.79 3.34 8.71
C LEU A 18 -16.96 4.19 7.73
N ARG A 19 -15.91 3.61 7.12
CA ARG A 19 -14.96 4.37 6.29
C ARG A 19 -14.86 3.80 4.89
N GLU A 20 -15.05 4.70 3.94
CA GLU A 20 -14.78 4.44 2.54
C GLU A 20 -13.30 4.09 2.29
N PRO A 21 -13.00 3.11 1.40
CA PRO A 21 -11.64 2.79 1.02
C PRO A 21 -10.85 3.99 0.47
N ALA A 22 -9.57 4.04 0.79
CA ALA A 22 -8.67 5.11 0.39
C ALA A 22 -8.56 5.26 -1.13
N ILE A 23 -8.60 4.13 -1.85
CA ILE A 23 -8.60 4.11 -3.31
C ILE A 23 -9.82 4.85 -3.85
N THR A 24 -11.03 4.54 -3.38
CA THR A 24 -12.27 5.23 -3.79
C THR A 24 -12.18 6.74 -3.57
N ARG A 25 -11.66 7.16 -2.41
CA ARG A 25 -11.40 8.58 -2.11
C ARG A 25 -10.37 9.21 -3.05
N ALA A 26 -9.32 8.47 -3.41
CA ALA A 26 -8.31 8.94 -4.35
C ALA A 26 -8.90 9.19 -5.75
N PHE A 27 -9.79 8.31 -6.22
CA PHE A 27 -10.55 8.52 -7.45
C PHE A 27 -11.42 9.76 -7.38
N ARG A 28 -12.13 9.99 -6.26
CA ARG A 28 -12.93 11.20 -6.06
C ARG A 28 -12.08 12.46 -6.11
N TYR A 29 -10.97 12.52 -5.38
CA TYR A 29 -10.08 13.69 -5.40
C TYR A 29 -9.49 13.94 -6.77
N ALA A 30 -9.07 12.89 -7.48
CA ALA A 30 -8.56 13.04 -8.83
C ALA A 30 -9.64 13.50 -9.82
N LYS A 31 -10.91 13.10 -9.63
CA LYS A 31 -12.05 13.63 -10.39
C LYS A 31 -12.21 15.13 -10.14
N GLU A 32 -12.28 15.55 -8.87
CA GLU A 32 -12.48 16.95 -8.45
C GLU A 32 -11.37 17.87 -8.96
N CYS A 33 -10.11 17.42 -8.95
CA CYS A 33 -8.98 18.24 -9.40
C CYS A 33 -8.62 18.05 -10.89
N GLY A 34 -9.40 17.29 -11.67
CA GLY A 34 -9.10 17.00 -13.08
C GLY A 34 -7.76 16.28 -13.29
N GLY A 35 -7.34 15.46 -12.33
CA GLY A 35 -6.06 14.77 -12.28
C GLY A 35 -6.10 13.30 -12.71
N ASN A 36 -5.01 12.63 -12.40
CA ASN A 36 -4.80 11.19 -12.55
C ASN A 36 -4.65 10.52 -11.17
N VAL A 37 -4.78 9.19 -11.13
CA VAL A 37 -4.61 8.40 -9.90
C VAL A 37 -3.39 7.48 -10.07
N LEU A 38 -2.58 7.32 -9.03
CA LEU A 38 -1.60 6.25 -8.90
C LEU A 38 -1.92 5.46 -7.63
N VAL A 39 -2.30 4.20 -7.78
CA VAL A 39 -2.36 3.23 -6.69
C VAL A 39 -1.05 2.44 -6.69
N SER A 40 -0.42 2.28 -5.55
CA SER A 40 0.91 1.66 -5.43
C SER A 40 0.90 0.58 -4.36
N ASP A 41 1.35 -0.62 -4.73
CA ASP A 41 1.42 -1.79 -3.84
C ASP A 41 2.35 -1.52 -2.66
N GLY A 42 1.81 -1.48 -1.45
CA GLY A 42 2.58 -1.23 -0.24
C GLY A 42 2.92 0.24 0.02
N PHE A 43 2.23 1.18 -0.60
CA PHE A 43 2.45 2.61 -0.36
C PHE A 43 2.09 3.03 1.07
N SER A 44 3.11 3.42 1.83
CA SER A 44 2.99 3.67 3.26
C SER A 44 3.36 5.10 3.66
N ILE A 45 3.25 5.40 4.96
CA ILE A 45 3.72 6.67 5.54
C ILE A 45 5.21 6.92 5.23
N ARG A 46 6.03 5.88 5.04
CA ARG A 46 7.43 6.04 4.63
C ARG A 46 7.53 6.72 3.27
N GLU A 47 6.86 6.17 2.26
CA GLU A 47 6.86 6.71 0.89
C GLU A 47 6.33 8.13 0.89
N LEU A 48 5.25 8.39 1.63
CA LEU A 48 4.69 9.72 1.83
C LEU A 48 5.76 10.72 2.30
N LEU A 49 6.52 10.39 3.34
CA LEU A 49 7.55 11.29 3.88
C LEU A 49 8.67 11.56 2.88
N VAL A 50 9.09 10.53 2.12
CA VAL A 50 10.12 10.68 1.10
C VAL A 50 9.61 11.50 -0.08
N ILE A 51 8.39 11.25 -0.55
CA ILE A 51 7.74 12.02 -1.62
C ILE A 51 7.57 13.48 -1.20
N LYS A 52 7.08 13.74 0.01
CA LYS A 52 6.94 15.11 0.55
C LYS A 52 8.27 15.85 0.50
N ARG A 53 9.35 15.21 0.95
CA ARG A 53 10.70 15.78 0.90
C ARG A 53 11.21 15.99 -0.52
N ALA A 54 10.96 15.04 -1.42
CA ALA A 54 11.48 15.07 -2.78
C ALA A 54 10.73 16.03 -3.71
N LEU A 55 9.44 16.26 -3.46
CA LEU A 55 8.58 17.08 -4.33
C LEU A 55 8.41 18.51 -3.85
N GLY A 56 8.68 18.81 -2.58
CA GLY A 56 8.61 20.18 -2.04
C GLY A 56 7.26 20.82 -2.31
N ASP A 57 7.25 21.94 -3.02
CA ASP A 57 6.06 22.74 -3.33
C ASP A 57 5.01 22.00 -4.18
N ARG A 58 5.41 20.95 -4.91
CA ARG A 58 4.48 20.08 -5.67
C ARG A 58 3.66 19.16 -4.76
N PHE A 59 4.02 19.04 -3.49
CA PHE A 59 3.26 18.31 -2.48
C PHE A 59 2.22 19.24 -1.85
N ARG A 60 0.93 19.05 -2.18
CA ARG A 60 -0.12 19.98 -1.76
C ARG A 60 -0.75 19.61 -0.43
N LYS A 61 -1.22 18.37 -0.30
CA LYS A 61 -1.86 17.87 0.93
C LYS A 61 -1.79 16.34 0.99
N PHE A 62 -1.93 15.81 2.20
CA PHE A 62 -2.18 14.40 2.41
C PHE A 62 -3.21 14.20 3.51
N GLU A 63 -3.77 12.99 3.53
CA GLU A 63 -4.57 12.47 4.62
C GLU A 63 -4.32 10.98 4.77
N LEU A 64 -4.86 10.40 5.83
CA LEU A 64 -4.84 8.95 6.04
C LEU A 64 -6.20 8.36 5.67
N GLY A 65 -6.16 7.31 4.86
CA GLY A 65 -7.29 6.52 4.44
C GLY A 65 -7.22 5.09 4.96
N TYR A 66 -8.25 4.33 4.61
CA TYR A 66 -8.40 2.93 4.99
C TYR A 66 -8.16 2.01 3.78
N ALA A 67 -7.34 0.99 3.97
CA ALA A 67 -7.14 -0.12 3.05
C ALA A 67 -7.85 -1.37 3.61
N PRO A 68 -8.72 -2.03 2.82
CA PRO A 68 -9.49 -3.18 3.28
C PRO A 68 -8.65 -4.27 3.98
N ALA A 69 -9.03 -4.60 5.22
CA ALA A 69 -8.50 -5.74 5.95
C ALA A 69 -9.30 -7.03 5.60
N PRO A 70 -8.67 -8.22 5.55
CA PRO A 70 -7.23 -8.47 5.63
C PRO A 70 -6.48 -7.79 4.47
N THR A 71 -5.32 -7.21 4.76
CA THR A 71 -4.52 -6.35 3.87
C THR A 71 -3.83 -7.12 2.74
N LEU A 72 -4.59 -7.92 1.99
CA LEU A 72 -4.12 -8.59 0.79
C LEU A 72 -4.48 -7.74 -0.42
N THR A 73 -3.55 -7.56 -1.34
CA THR A 73 -3.79 -6.92 -2.65
C THR A 73 -5.02 -7.51 -3.36
N SER A 74 -5.23 -8.82 -3.30
CA SER A 74 -6.42 -9.48 -3.85
C SER A 74 -7.71 -9.16 -3.10
N ASN A 75 -7.66 -8.98 -1.78
CA ASN A 75 -8.82 -8.56 -1.00
C ASN A 75 -9.23 -7.13 -1.34
N VAL A 76 -8.25 -6.25 -1.53
CA VAL A 76 -8.48 -4.86 -1.99
C VAL A 76 -9.10 -4.88 -3.39
N ALA A 77 -8.57 -5.69 -4.32
CA ALA A 77 -9.13 -5.85 -5.66
C ALA A 77 -10.62 -6.26 -5.62
N ARG A 78 -10.96 -7.24 -4.77
CA ARG A 78 -12.35 -7.72 -4.63
C ARG A 78 -13.26 -6.68 -4.02
N ILE A 79 -12.83 -6.02 -2.95
CA ILE A 79 -13.67 -5.07 -2.21
C ILE A 79 -13.86 -3.75 -2.97
N VAL A 80 -12.81 -3.23 -3.60
CA VAL A 80 -12.85 -1.91 -4.26
C VAL A 80 -13.33 -2.01 -5.70
N PHE A 81 -12.95 -3.06 -6.43
CA PHE A 81 -13.17 -3.17 -7.87
C PHE A 81 -14.02 -4.37 -8.29
N ASN A 82 -14.43 -5.22 -7.35
CA ASN A 82 -15.21 -6.45 -7.62
C ASN A 82 -14.55 -7.39 -8.63
N VAL A 83 -13.24 -7.57 -8.52
CA VAL A 83 -12.43 -8.50 -9.34
C VAL A 83 -11.39 -9.21 -8.47
N ASP A 84 -10.83 -10.33 -8.95
CA ASP A 84 -9.94 -11.16 -8.13
C ASP A 84 -8.50 -10.62 -8.03
N THR A 85 -8.05 -9.84 -9.01
CA THR A 85 -6.67 -9.34 -9.07
C THR A 85 -6.61 -7.84 -9.40
N MET A 86 -5.54 -7.18 -8.96
CA MET A 86 -5.29 -5.79 -9.36
C MET A 86 -4.96 -5.66 -10.86
N HIS A 87 -4.50 -6.74 -11.50
CA HIS A 87 -4.32 -6.78 -12.94
C HIS A 87 -5.67 -6.61 -13.68
N ASP A 88 -6.70 -7.33 -13.25
CA ASP A 88 -8.05 -7.22 -13.83
C ASP A 88 -8.71 -5.87 -13.47
N ALA A 89 -8.33 -5.30 -12.33
CA ALA A 89 -8.78 -3.97 -11.92
C ALA A 89 -8.15 -2.86 -12.78
N PHE A 90 -6.87 -3.03 -13.19
CA PHE A 90 -6.11 -1.99 -13.88
C PHE A 90 -5.93 -2.24 -15.40
N THR A 91 -6.99 -2.75 -16.02
CA THR A 91 -7.08 -2.96 -17.48
C THR A 91 -8.36 -2.36 -18.06
N GLY A 92 -8.25 -1.70 -19.22
CA GLY A 92 -9.39 -1.20 -19.99
C GLY A 92 -9.98 0.12 -19.47
N LEU A 93 -11.30 0.29 -19.63
CA LEU A 93 -12.06 1.43 -19.14
C LEU A 93 -12.98 0.99 -18.00
N LYS A 94 -13.06 1.78 -16.93
CA LYS A 94 -13.98 1.51 -15.81
C LYS A 94 -14.67 2.79 -15.34
N THR A 95 -15.92 2.68 -14.91
CA THR A 95 -16.65 3.78 -14.28
C THR A 95 -16.45 3.71 -12.77
N ILE A 96 -15.84 4.74 -12.18
CA ILE A 96 -15.59 4.87 -10.75
C ILE A 96 -15.89 6.32 -10.35
N GLU A 97 -16.67 6.52 -9.29
CA GLU A 97 -17.14 7.86 -8.86
C GLU A 97 -17.80 8.63 -10.01
N ASP A 98 -18.68 7.98 -10.77
CA ASP A 98 -19.40 8.53 -11.94
C ASP A 98 -18.50 9.12 -13.05
N LYS A 99 -17.24 8.72 -13.09
CA LYS A 99 -16.28 9.11 -14.13
C LYS A 99 -15.71 7.86 -14.79
N VAL A 100 -15.55 7.92 -16.11
CA VAL A 100 -14.84 6.87 -16.85
C VAL A 100 -13.33 7.11 -16.71
N TRP A 101 -12.63 6.09 -16.23
CA TRP A 101 -11.19 6.07 -16.04
C TRP A 101 -10.55 5.11 -17.02
N ARG A 102 -9.45 5.55 -17.64
CA ARG A 102 -8.53 4.66 -18.34
C ARG A 102 -7.66 3.97 -17.30
N MET A 103 -7.82 2.67 -17.16
CA MET A 103 -7.16 1.85 -16.16
C MET A 103 -5.89 1.24 -16.76
N VAL A 104 -4.74 1.45 -16.11
CA VAL A 104 -3.43 1.10 -16.67
C VAL A 104 -2.53 0.47 -15.62
N MET A 105 -2.08 -0.75 -15.88
CA MET A 105 -1.00 -1.40 -15.15
C MET A 105 0.36 -0.81 -15.56
N ILE A 106 1.21 -0.47 -14.59
CA ILE A 106 2.61 -0.07 -14.78
C ILE A 106 3.49 -1.20 -14.28
N GLU A 107 3.87 -2.08 -15.20
CA GLU A 107 4.79 -3.19 -14.93
C GLU A 107 6.25 -2.72 -14.83
N ASP A 108 6.65 -1.82 -15.73
CA ASP A 108 7.97 -1.17 -15.72
C ASP A 108 7.85 0.29 -15.28
N VAL A 109 8.26 0.57 -14.04
CA VAL A 109 8.27 1.92 -13.47
C VAL A 109 9.38 2.81 -14.01
N GLU A 110 10.40 2.22 -14.62
CA GLU A 110 11.46 2.95 -15.33
C GLU A 110 11.00 3.39 -16.71
N ASN A 111 9.94 2.81 -17.27
CA ASN A 111 9.36 3.19 -18.57
C ASN A 111 7.82 3.18 -18.52
N PRO A 112 7.19 4.05 -17.70
CA PRO A 112 5.74 4.03 -17.56
C PRO A 112 5.04 4.46 -18.87
N PRO A 113 3.79 4.02 -19.10
CA PRO A 113 3.03 4.37 -20.28
C PRO A 113 2.94 5.88 -20.52
N ARG A 114 3.17 6.31 -21.77
CA ARG A 114 3.07 7.72 -22.17
C ARG A 114 1.61 8.06 -22.47
N ILE A 115 0.99 8.85 -21.60
CA ILE A 115 -0.43 9.25 -21.73
C ILE A 115 -0.63 10.66 -22.30
N GLY A 116 0.45 11.38 -22.64
CA GLY A 116 0.37 12.80 -23.02
C GLY A 116 -0.23 13.65 -21.88
N ALA A 117 -0.87 14.78 -22.21
CA ALA A 117 -1.49 15.69 -21.22
C ALA A 117 -2.91 15.25 -20.76
N GLN A 118 -3.24 13.96 -20.92
CA GLN A 118 -4.55 13.41 -20.61
C GLN A 118 -4.77 13.34 -19.09
N GLY A 119 -5.95 13.79 -18.64
CA GLY A 119 -6.49 13.50 -17.31
C GLY A 119 -7.42 12.27 -17.36
N GLY A 120 -7.80 11.73 -16.21
CA GLY A 120 -8.70 10.59 -16.15
C GLY A 120 -8.04 9.24 -16.43
N THR A 121 -6.73 9.14 -16.23
CA THR A 121 -6.02 7.85 -16.19
C THR A 121 -5.76 7.45 -14.74
N ALA A 122 -6.01 6.18 -14.44
CA ALA A 122 -5.68 5.56 -13.16
C ALA A 122 -4.63 4.48 -13.39
N PHE A 123 -3.54 4.59 -12.66
CA PHE A 123 -2.39 3.72 -12.73
C PHE A 123 -2.33 2.81 -11.51
N PHE A 124 -1.87 1.57 -11.70
CA PHE A 124 -1.42 0.72 -10.61
C PHE A 124 0.02 0.28 -10.85
N THR A 125 0.80 0.16 -9.79
CA THR A 125 2.12 -0.47 -9.85
C THR A 125 2.33 -1.36 -8.64
N TYR A 126 3.07 -2.46 -8.84
CA TYR A 126 3.53 -3.31 -7.75
C TYR A 126 4.68 -2.68 -6.94
N HIS A 127 5.10 -1.44 -7.23
CA HIS A 127 6.10 -0.75 -6.43
C HIS A 127 5.46 -0.01 -5.24
N PRO A 128 6.16 0.07 -4.08
CA PRO A 128 7.51 -0.47 -3.84
C PRO A 128 7.54 -1.96 -3.43
N ASP A 129 6.40 -2.62 -3.20
CA ASP A 129 6.39 -3.92 -2.53
C ASP A 129 6.92 -5.09 -3.36
N GLY A 130 6.46 -5.23 -4.60
CA GLY A 130 6.79 -6.31 -5.53
C GLY A 130 8.30 -6.56 -5.65
N PRO A 131 9.14 -5.54 -5.90
CA PRO A 131 10.60 -5.70 -5.91
C PRO A 131 11.19 -6.19 -4.59
N LEU A 132 10.63 -5.77 -3.46
CA LEU A 132 11.10 -6.14 -2.13
C LEU A 132 10.73 -7.59 -1.78
N HIS A 133 9.64 -8.11 -2.34
CA HIS A 133 9.15 -9.48 -2.16
C HIS A 133 9.68 -10.47 -3.20
N HIS A 134 9.89 -10.02 -4.42
CA HIS A 134 10.24 -10.85 -5.57
C HIS A 134 11.57 -10.45 -6.19
N ALA A 135 12.55 -10.05 -5.35
CA ALA A 135 13.86 -9.55 -5.76
C ALA A 135 14.51 -10.39 -6.87
N GLU A 136 14.38 -11.72 -6.81
CA GLU A 136 14.92 -12.65 -7.80
C GLU A 136 14.35 -12.42 -9.21
N ARG A 137 13.07 -12.05 -9.34
CA ARG A 137 12.45 -11.66 -10.62
C ARG A 137 13.09 -10.41 -11.23
N TYR A 138 13.75 -9.60 -10.41
CA TYR A 138 14.47 -8.38 -10.81
C TYR A 138 15.99 -8.61 -10.91
N GLY A 139 16.43 -9.87 -11.03
CA GLY A 139 17.83 -10.24 -11.25
C GLY A 139 18.74 -10.05 -10.05
N VAL A 140 18.19 -9.85 -8.84
CA VAL A 140 18.97 -9.64 -7.62
C VAL A 140 18.48 -10.55 -6.49
N LYS A 141 19.38 -11.06 -5.65
CA LYS A 141 18.98 -11.81 -4.45
C LYS A 141 18.30 -10.93 -3.39
N PHE A 142 18.50 -9.62 -3.47
CA PHE A 142 17.91 -8.66 -2.55
C PHE A 142 17.73 -7.31 -3.23
N TYR A 143 16.52 -6.76 -3.13
CA TYR A 143 16.22 -5.44 -3.65
C TYR A 143 16.35 -4.40 -2.55
N GLY A 144 17.15 -3.35 -2.82
CA GLY A 144 17.38 -2.30 -1.85
C GLY A 144 16.13 -1.44 -1.66
N ILE A 145 15.71 -1.24 -0.41
CA ILE A 145 14.62 -0.32 -0.06
C ILE A 145 14.82 1.07 -0.67
N ASP A 146 16.04 1.61 -0.57
CA ASP A 146 16.33 2.95 -1.09
C ASP A 146 16.22 2.99 -2.62
N ARG A 147 16.43 1.86 -3.30
CA ARG A 147 16.23 1.74 -4.75
C ARG A 147 14.74 1.74 -5.09
N ALA A 148 13.94 0.87 -4.45
CA ALA A 148 12.49 0.80 -4.68
C ALA A 148 11.79 2.14 -4.44
N ILE A 149 12.14 2.84 -3.35
CA ILE A 149 11.57 4.18 -3.06
C ILE A 149 11.98 5.19 -4.13
N ARG A 150 13.25 5.19 -4.55
CA ARG A 150 13.75 6.12 -5.59
C ARG A 150 13.03 5.90 -6.92
N GLU A 151 12.81 4.65 -7.31
CA GLU A 151 12.07 4.30 -8.51
C GLU A 151 10.61 4.75 -8.44
N LEU A 152 9.95 4.57 -7.29
CA LEU A 152 8.61 5.11 -7.07
C LEU A 152 8.58 6.64 -7.16
N VAL A 153 9.53 7.36 -6.54
CA VAL A 153 9.63 8.82 -6.62
C VAL A 153 9.87 9.27 -8.07
N ASN A 154 10.70 8.55 -8.82
CA ASN A 154 10.95 8.82 -10.23
C ASN A 154 9.69 8.60 -11.08
N LEU A 155 8.94 7.52 -10.82
CA LEU A 155 7.65 7.26 -11.45
C LEU A 155 6.68 8.42 -11.20
N VAL A 156 6.50 8.82 -9.94
CA VAL A 156 5.63 9.95 -9.56
C VAL A 156 6.05 11.22 -10.29
N ASN A 157 7.34 11.55 -10.34
CA ASN A 157 7.83 12.70 -11.09
C ASN A 157 7.51 12.62 -12.58
N ARG A 158 7.67 11.45 -13.21
CA ARG A 158 7.35 11.25 -14.63
C ARG A 158 5.86 11.40 -14.91
N LEU A 159 5.01 10.87 -14.03
CA LEU A 159 3.56 11.00 -14.14
C LEU A 159 3.10 12.45 -13.92
N LEU A 160 3.78 13.23 -13.08
CA LEU A 160 3.48 14.66 -12.90
C LEU A 160 3.90 15.53 -14.10
N LYS A 161 4.94 15.13 -14.86
CA LYS A 161 5.40 15.88 -16.06
C LYS A 161 4.34 15.98 -17.17
N VAL A 162 3.24 15.24 -17.08
CA VAL A 162 2.10 15.35 -18.01
C VAL A 162 1.33 16.67 -17.84
N GLY A 163 1.62 17.46 -16.80
CA GLY A 163 0.95 18.74 -16.55
C GLY A 163 -0.46 18.59 -15.95
N ARG A 164 -0.76 17.45 -15.31
CA ARG A 164 -2.00 17.22 -14.55
C ARG A 164 -1.68 16.84 -13.10
N PRO A 165 -2.54 17.24 -12.13
CA PRO A 165 -2.41 16.77 -10.75
C PRO A 165 -2.42 15.24 -10.67
N LEU A 166 -1.73 14.69 -9.68
CA LEU A 166 -1.66 13.26 -9.42
C LEU A 166 -2.09 12.99 -7.97
N VAL A 167 -3.08 12.11 -7.80
CA VAL A 167 -3.44 11.57 -6.49
C VAL A 167 -2.78 10.22 -6.31
N VAL A 168 -1.98 10.05 -5.26
CA VAL A 168 -1.24 8.82 -4.97
C VAL A 168 -1.78 8.16 -3.71
N THR A 169 -2.03 6.86 -3.74
CA THR A 169 -2.46 6.06 -2.57
C THR A 169 -1.93 4.63 -2.64
N GLY A 170 -2.08 3.87 -1.56
CA GLY A 170 -1.79 2.42 -1.50
C GLY A 170 -3.03 1.53 -1.55
N ASP A 171 -2.83 0.27 -1.94
CA ASP A 171 -3.76 -0.83 -1.70
C ASP A 171 -3.68 -1.35 -0.26
N HIS A 172 -2.47 -1.37 0.31
CA HIS A 172 -2.11 -1.49 1.72
C HIS A 172 -0.80 -0.75 1.98
N GLY A 173 -0.44 -0.61 3.26
CA GLY A 173 0.79 0.04 3.70
C GLY A 173 1.80 -0.93 4.31
N TYR A 174 2.89 -0.38 4.84
CA TYR A 174 3.93 -1.10 5.58
C TYR A 174 4.46 -0.26 6.74
N ILE A 175 4.95 -0.93 7.77
CA ILE A 175 5.76 -0.28 8.81
C ILE A 175 7.18 -0.79 8.74
N PHE A 176 8.11 0.15 8.68
CA PHE A 176 9.53 -0.11 8.69
C PHE A 176 10.08 0.11 10.07
N ILE A 177 10.84 -0.85 10.53
CA ILE A 177 11.48 -0.80 11.84
C ILE A 177 12.95 -0.56 11.58
N GLY A 178 13.43 0.63 11.92
CA GLY A 178 14.84 1.01 11.80
C GLY A 178 15.78 0.29 12.78
N GLY A 179 15.37 -0.86 13.31
CA GLY A 179 16.05 -1.61 14.36
C GLY A 179 15.59 -3.07 14.38
N LYS A 180 16.08 -3.84 15.35
CA LYS A 180 15.68 -5.24 15.48
C LYS A 180 14.18 -5.33 15.80
N PRO A 181 13.37 -6.08 15.02
CA PRO A 181 11.95 -6.28 15.28
C PRO A 181 11.63 -6.59 16.75
N GLU A 182 12.43 -7.44 17.39
CA GLU A 182 12.24 -7.82 18.80
C GLU A 182 12.26 -6.65 19.81
N LYS A 183 12.77 -5.47 19.43
CA LYS A 183 12.85 -4.30 20.31
C LYS A 183 11.64 -3.37 20.23
N THR A 184 10.92 -3.38 19.11
CA THR A 184 9.82 -2.44 18.84
C THR A 184 8.48 -3.12 18.63
N LEU A 185 8.50 -4.44 18.44
CA LEU A 185 7.33 -5.28 18.23
C LEU A 185 6.95 -6.02 19.51
N TRP A 186 5.80 -6.69 19.52
CA TRP A 186 5.36 -7.37 20.74
C TRP A 186 6.36 -8.48 21.11
N PRO A 187 6.50 -8.82 22.40
CA PRO A 187 7.27 -10.00 22.79
C PRO A 187 6.59 -11.29 22.30
N GLY A 188 7.37 -12.32 21.95
CA GLY A 188 6.87 -13.68 21.68
C GLY A 188 6.34 -13.98 20.27
N TRP A 189 6.87 -13.32 19.23
CA TRP A 189 6.38 -13.49 17.84
C TRP A 189 6.80 -14.82 17.23
N ARG A 190 5.91 -15.41 16.44
CA ARG A 190 6.14 -16.69 15.75
C ARG A 190 5.82 -16.60 14.26
N ARG A 191 6.43 -17.49 13.48
CA ARG A 191 6.09 -17.65 12.07
C ARG A 191 4.66 -18.19 11.98
N ALA A 192 3.81 -17.47 11.26
CA ALA A 192 2.41 -17.83 11.06
C ALA A 192 1.94 -17.23 9.73
N PRO A 193 0.97 -17.88 9.04
CA PRO A 193 0.35 -17.30 7.85
C PRO A 193 -0.32 -15.96 8.17
N ARG A 194 -0.51 -15.11 7.15
CA ARG A 194 -1.12 -13.78 7.30
C ARG A 194 -2.57 -13.86 7.77
N CYS A 195 -3.29 -14.78 7.16
CA CYS A 195 -4.72 -14.99 7.31
C CYS A 195 -5.02 -16.48 7.04
N GLY A 196 -6.14 -16.98 7.56
CA GLY A 196 -6.66 -18.31 7.20
C GLY A 196 -5.87 -19.51 7.74
N GLY A 197 -4.80 -19.29 8.51
CA GLY A 197 -4.15 -20.36 9.28
C GLY A 197 -4.99 -20.88 10.44
N ASP A 198 -4.63 -22.07 10.92
CA ASP A 198 -5.23 -22.68 12.10
C ASP A 198 -5.09 -21.78 13.33
N ILE A 199 -6.17 -21.63 14.10
CA ILE A 199 -6.21 -20.82 15.33
C ILE A 199 -5.16 -21.26 16.35
N THR A 200 -4.76 -22.54 16.36
CA THR A 200 -3.66 -23.03 17.21
C THR A 200 -2.31 -22.39 16.85
N THR A 201 -2.10 -22.11 15.55
CA THR A 201 -0.92 -21.44 14.99
C THR A 201 -0.83 -19.98 15.45
N TYR A 202 -1.96 -19.35 15.79
CA TYR A 202 -1.99 -17.97 16.28
C TYR A 202 -2.14 -17.86 17.80
N GLY A 203 -2.79 -18.82 18.45
CA GLY A 203 -2.99 -18.83 19.90
C GLY A 203 -3.84 -17.63 20.30
N LYS A 204 -3.45 -16.90 21.34
CA LYS A 204 -4.17 -15.67 21.77
C LYS A 204 -3.88 -14.44 20.89
N LEU A 205 -2.95 -14.56 19.93
CA LEU A 205 -2.47 -13.46 19.11
C LEU A 205 -3.14 -13.43 17.72
N HIS A 206 -4.47 -13.39 17.71
CA HIS A 206 -5.25 -13.22 16.48
C HIS A 206 -6.50 -12.40 16.73
N ILE A 207 -7.09 -11.95 15.63
CA ILE A 207 -8.43 -11.41 15.57
C ILE A 207 -9.20 -12.09 14.43
N LYS A 208 -10.53 -12.03 14.45
CA LYS A 208 -11.36 -12.48 13.33
C LYS A 208 -11.88 -11.28 12.54
N ILE A 209 -11.73 -11.34 11.22
CA ILE A 209 -12.29 -10.39 10.25
C ILE A 209 -13.11 -11.20 9.27
N ASP A 210 -14.43 -11.05 9.28
CA ASP A 210 -15.35 -11.75 8.37
C ASP A 210 -15.07 -13.27 8.35
N ASP A 211 -15.00 -13.84 9.56
CA ASP A 211 -14.66 -15.23 9.88
C ASP A 211 -13.24 -15.70 9.52
N ILE A 212 -12.43 -14.85 8.91
CA ILE A 212 -11.02 -15.11 8.63
C ILE A 212 -10.19 -14.75 9.86
N GLY A 213 -9.47 -15.73 10.41
CA GLY A 213 -8.46 -15.49 11.44
C GLY A 213 -7.26 -14.74 10.85
N VAL A 214 -6.99 -13.54 11.36
CA VAL A 214 -5.86 -12.70 10.98
C VAL A 214 -4.85 -12.65 12.12
N ALA A 215 -3.59 -12.96 11.81
CA ALA A 215 -2.53 -13.02 12.80
C ALA A 215 -2.16 -11.63 13.31
N VAL A 216 -2.07 -11.48 14.64
CA VAL A 216 -1.47 -10.31 15.28
C VAL A 216 -0.05 -10.72 15.74
N GLY A 217 0.98 -10.08 15.19
CA GLY A 217 2.37 -10.24 15.61
C GLY A 217 3.09 -11.41 14.94
N ARG A 218 2.90 -11.60 13.63
CA ARG A 218 3.58 -12.66 12.86
C ARG A 218 5.04 -12.30 12.52
N ARG A 219 5.91 -13.30 12.32
CA ARG A 219 7.25 -13.10 11.73
C ARG A 219 7.27 -13.61 10.29
N HIS A 220 7.39 -12.69 9.33
CA HIS A 220 7.79 -13.00 7.96
C HIS A 220 8.96 -12.07 7.59
N CYS A 221 10.18 -12.57 7.77
CA CYS A 221 11.39 -11.90 7.31
C CYS A 221 12.56 -12.88 7.32
N ASP A 222 13.29 -12.99 6.20
CA ASP A 222 14.65 -13.53 6.18
C ASP A 222 15.60 -12.50 6.81
N ILE A 223 15.77 -12.64 8.13
CA ILE A 223 16.62 -11.77 8.93
C ILE A 223 18.08 -12.07 8.60
N THR A 224 18.74 -11.17 7.88
CA THR A 224 20.20 -11.10 7.84
C THR A 224 20.65 -9.76 8.42
N ALA A 225 21.69 -9.77 9.26
CA ALA A 225 22.12 -8.68 10.13
C ALA A 225 22.60 -7.38 9.43
N LYS A 226 22.49 -7.27 8.09
CA LYS A 226 23.04 -6.17 7.29
C LYS A 226 22.01 -5.41 6.44
N LYS A 227 20.69 -5.65 6.60
CA LYS A 227 19.68 -5.13 5.65
C LYS A 227 18.47 -4.51 6.35
N ARG A 228 17.98 -3.39 5.79
CA ARG A 228 16.67 -2.80 6.15
C ARG A 228 15.59 -3.77 5.66
N THR A 229 14.74 -4.26 6.55
CA THR A 229 13.75 -5.30 6.23
C THR A 229 12.33 -4.76 6.30
N ILE A 230 11.43 -5.28 5.46
CA ILE A 230 9.99 -5.18 5.70
C ILE A 230 9.66 -6.20 6.77
N SER A 231 8.99 -5.78 7.85
CA SER A 231 8.41 -6.72 8.81
C SER A 231 6.93 -6.80 8.56
N HIS A 232 6.48 -8.02 8.25
CA HIS A 232 5.08 -8.35 8.23
C HIS A 232 4.74 -8.96 9.58
N GLY A 233 3.98 -8.27 10.42
CA GLY A 233 3.55 -8.83 11.69
C GLY A 233 2.82 -7.87 12.59
N GLY A 234 1.59 -8.18 13.03
CA GLY A 234 0.86 -7.47 14.11
C GLY A 234 0.34 -6.12 13.74
N ILE A 235 1.25 -5.33 13.22
CA ILE A 235 1.12 -4.20 12.35
C ILE A 235 0.31 -4.48 11.08
N SER A 236 -0.01 -5.73 10.70
CA SER A 236 -0.73 -5.98 9.43
C SER A 236 -2.09 -5.31 9.34
N ILE A 237 -2.69 -4.96 10.48
CA ILE A 237 -3.92 -4.15 10.53
C ILE A 237 -3.58 -2.65 10.46
N THR A 238 -2.44 -2.20 10.99
CA THR A 238 -1.95 -0.84 10.69
C THR A 238 -1.52 -0.68 9.23
N GLU A 239 -1.24 -1.77 8.50
CA GLU A 239 -1.10 -1.74 7.03
C GLU A 239 -2.42 -1.35 6.34
N SER A 240 -3.55 -1.38 7.06
CA SER A 240 -4.81 -0.80 6.58
C SER A 240 -4.84 0.72 6.67
N ILE A 241 -3.81 1.38 7.22
CA ILE A 241 -3.68 2.84 7.25
C ILE A 241 -2.78 3.24 6.09
N VAL A 242 -3.37 3.75 5.02
CA VAL A 242 -2.66 4.14 3.80
C VAL A 242 -2.79 5.64 3.56
N PRO A 243 -1.71 6.34 3.15
CA PRO A 243 -1.81 7.76 2.81
C PRO A 243 -2.56 7.96 1.49
N ILE A 244 -3.30 9.06 1.40
CA ILE A 244 -3.83 9.61 0.14
C ILE A 244 -3.19 10.98 -0.05
N VAL A 245 -2.47 11.15 -1.16
CA VAL A 245 -1.59 12.30 -1.39
C VAL A 245 -2.02 13.03 -2.64
N LEU A 246 -2.29 14.32 -2.54
CA LEU A 246 -2.51 15.18 -3.69
C LEU A 246 -1.23 15.91 -4.07
N LEU A 247 -0.79 15.70 -5.30
CA LEU A 247 0.38 16.30 -5.90
C LEU A 247 -0.02 17.20 -7.07
N THR A 248 0.68 18.31 -7.24
CA THR A 248 0.48 19.26 -8.33
C THR A 248 1.72 19.35 -9.22
N CYS A 249 1.52 19.84 -10.44
CA CYS A 249 2.56 20.00 -11.46
C CYS A 249 3.53 21.11 -11.08
#